data_AF-R7KPH8-F1
#
_entry.id   AF-R7KPH8-F1
#
_cell.length_a   1.000
_cell.length_b   1.000
_cell.length_c   1.000
_cell.angle_alpha   90.00
_cell.angle_beta   90.00
_cell.angle_gamma   90.00
#
_symmetry.space_group_name_H-M   'P 1'
#
loop_
_entity.id
_entity.type
_entity.pdbx_description
1 polymer ?
#
loop_
_entity_poly.entity_id
_entity_poly.type
_entity_poly.pdbx_seq_one_letter_code
_entity_poly.pdbx_strand_id
1 'polypeptide(L)'
;MKRFVIRPFVLIGVIFTIILLWATAHSYKWHYGLAYHLGLLDLKPAPILNIDEDRYIAHGGGAIDGIRYTNSSEAFIQAIDDDYRFIEFDLRLSLDGHYFGAHYIDDFNHNTGHPYQWLIPPTVSQIRERRILNRYTPLLLTDIDEILDKYPHVMIDIDKGEDYSKILQECPRPEQMIIETTTPYRYIAARAAGFPYVAFDGYDKEIIEELGIKILVLDDGIDPNDPYLQKYCKEGGLLLITGFKNAKDIPTDFLQLNALFYVDEK
;
A
#
# COMPACT_ATOMS: atom_id res chain seq x y z
N MET A 1 -48.39 -26.20 23.17
CA MET A 1 -47.35 -25.38 22.49
C MET A 1 -46.00 -25.72 23.11
N LYS A 2 -45.09 -26.37 22.37
CA LYS A 2 -43.71 -26.58 22.84
C LYS A 2 -42.97 -25.24 22.79
N ARG A 3 -42.57 -24.69 23.94
CA ARG A 3 -41.69 -23.51 23.99
C ARG A 3 -40.34 -23.91 23.39
N PHE A 4 -39.95 -23.25 22.30
CA PHE A 4 -38.61 -23.38 21.74
C PHE A 4 -37.64 -22.72 22.72
N VAL A 5 -36.97 -23.51 23.55
CA VAL A 5 -35.91 -23.01 24.44
C VAL A 5 -34.62 -23.09 23.65
N ILE A 6 -34.17 -21.97 23.09
CA ILE A 6 -32.84 -21.87 22.49
C ILE A 6 -31.84 -22.10 23.63
N ARG A 7 -31.02 -23.14 23.50
CA ARG A 7 -29.99 -23.45 24.50
C ARG A 7 -28.97 -22.30 24.51
N PRO A 8 -28.51 -21.82 25.68
CA PRO A 8 -27.59 -20.69 25.79
C PRO A 8 -26.34 -20.81 24.91
N PHE A 9 -25.79 -22.02 24.77
CA PHE A 9 -24.64 -22.29 23.91
C PHE A 9 -24.91 -22.10 22.40
N VAL A 10 -26.15 -22.34 21.95
CA VAL A 10 -26.55 -22.07 20.56
C VAL A 10 -26.63 -20.55 20.33
N LEU A 11 -27.15 -19.79 21.30
CA LEU A 11 -27.18 -18.34 21.21
C LEU A 11 -25.77 -17.73 21.20
N ILE A 12 -24.88 -18.22 22.06
CA ILE A 12 -23.46 -17.80 22.09
C ILE A 12 -22.79 -18.09 20.75
N GLY A 13 -22.98 -19.30 20.20
CA GLY A 13 -22.43 -19.67 18.90
C GLY A 13 -22.94 -18.78 17.76
N VAL A 14 -24.23 -18.44 17.76
CA VAL A 14 -24.82 -17.52 16.77
C VAL A 14 -24.23 -16.11 16.91
N ILE A 15 -24.12 -15.58 18.14
CA ILE A 15 -23.52 -14.26 18.38
C ILE A 15 -22.06 -14.23 17.92
N PHE A 16 -21.27 -15.25 18.27
CA PHE A 16 -19.87 -15.34 17.87
C PHE A 16 -19.72 -15.37 16.34
N THR A 17 -20.53 -16.17 15.65
CA THR A 17 -20.55 -16.23 14.18
C THR A 17 -20.93 -14.89 13.56
N ILE A 18 -21.93 -14.18 14.11
CA ILE A 18 -22.32 -12.85 13.64
C ILE A 18 -21.16 -11.85 13.80
N ILE A 19 -20.50 -11.85 14.96
CA ILE A 19 -19.34 -10.98 15.22
C ILE A 19 -18.21 -11.30 14.24
N LEU A 20 -17.91 -12.58 14.02
CA LEU A 20 -16.86 -13.00 13.10
C LEU A 20 -17.18 -12.59 11.66
N LEU A 21 -18.40 -12.81 11.20
CA LEU A 21 -18.86 -12.39 9.85
C LEU A 21 -18.84 -10.87 9.69
N TRP A 22 -19.23 -10.13 10.74
CA TRP A 22 -19.16 -8.67 10.73
C TRP A 22 -17.72 -8.19 10.68
N ALA A 23 -16.83 -8.77 11.49
CA ALA A 23 -15.42 -8.43 11.53
C ALA A 23 -14.75 -8.71 10.18
N THR A 24 -15.00 -9.88 9.57
CA THR A 24 -14.47 -10.19 8.24
C THR A 24 -15.01 -9.23 7.19
N ALA A 25 -16.33 -9.01 7.13
CA ALA A 25 -16.92 -8.05 6.19
C ALA A 25 -16.35 -6.63 6.37
N HIS A 26 -16.09 -6.20 7.61
CA HIS A 26 -15.49 -4.91 7.89
C HIS A 26 -14.02 -4.83 7.43
N SER A 27 -13.21 -5.86 7.72
CA SER A 27 -11.80 -5.93 7.30
C SER A 27 -11.64 -5.92 5.77
N TYR A 28 -12.58 -6.53 5.05
CA TYR A 28 -12.61 -6.51 3.58
C TYR A 28 -13.31 -5.29 2.98
N LYS A 29 -13.71 -4.30 3.81
CA LYS A 29 -14.39 -3.07 3.38
C LYS A 29 -15.66 -3.32 2.54
N TRP A 30 -16.32 -4.47 2.74
CA TRP A 30 -17.46 -4.92 1.94
C TRP A 30 -18.61 -3.89 1.87
N HIS A 31 -18.79 -3.12 2.94
CA HIS A 31 -19.82 -2.09 3.03
C HIS A 31 -19.62 -0.95 2.01
N TYR A 32 -18.38 -0.62 1.64
CA TYR A 32 -18.12 0.37 0.58
C TYR A 32 -18.49 -0.19 -0.79
N GLY A 33 -18.10 -1.44 -1.07
CA GLY A 33 -18.51 -2.14 -2.28
C GLY A 33 -20.04 -2.20 -2.41
N LEU A 34 -20.72 -2.63 -1.36
CA LEU A 34 -22.19 -2.68 -1.34
C LEU A 34 -22.81 -1.31 -1.57
N ALA A 35 -22.32 -0.26 -0.90
CA ALA A 35 -22.82 1.10 -1.07
C ALA A 35 -22.65 1.59 -2.51
N TYR A 36 -21.51 1.32 -3.14
CA TYR A 36 -21.24 1.66 -4.54
C TYR A 36 -22.21 0.98 -5.50
N HIS A 37 -22.37 -0.35 -5.41
CA HIS A 37 -23.25 -1.11 -6.31
C HIS A 37 -24.74 -0.81 -6.10
N LEU A 38 -25.12 -0.32 -4.91
CA LEU A 38 -26.47 0.16 -4.63
C LEU A 38 -26.70 1.62 -5.06
N GLY A 39 -25.69 2.32 -5.60
CA GLY A 39 -25.77 3.73 -5.98
C GLY A 39 -25.87 4.68 -4.78
N LEU A 40 -25.40 4.25 -3.60
CA LEU A 40 -25.35 5.07 -2.37
C LEU A 40 -24.01 5.79 -2.22
N LEU A 41 -23.01 5.41 -3.02
CA LEU A 41 -21.67 5.98 -3.04
C LEU A 41 -21.24 6.13 -4.49
N ASP A 42 -20.95 7.37 -4.89
CA ASP A 42 -20.39 7.68 -6.20
C ASP A 42 -18.91 8.01 -6.08
N LEU A 43 -18.10 7.47 -7.00
CA LEU A 43 -16.68 7.80 -7.08
C LEU A 43 -16.45 8.87 -8.14
N LYS A 44 -15.62 9.87 -7.81
CA LYS A 44 -15.08 10.76 -8.83
C LYS A 44 -14.18 9.95 -9.77
N PRO A 45 -14.16 10.24 -11.08
CA PRO A 45 -13.23 9.61 -12.01
C PRO A 45 -11.80 9.68 -11.49
N ALA A 46 -11.08 8.56 -11.58
CA ALA A 46 -9.68 8.53 -11.20
C ALA A 46 -8.86 9.40 -12.16
N PRO A 47 -8.06 10.36 -11.66
CA PRO A 47 -7.15 11.12 -12.48
C PRO A 47 -6.05 10.22 -13.05
N ILE A 48 -5.49 10.63 -14.19
CA ILE A 48 -4.26 10.04 -14.71
C ILE A 48 -3.10 10.61 -13.91
N LEU A 49 -2.24 9.72 -13.38
CA LEU A 49 -0.97 10.12 -12.79
C LEU A 49 0.06 10.29 -13.91
N ASN A 50 0.63 11.48 -14.04
CA ASN A 50 1.72 11.72 -14.97
C ASN A 50 3.06 11.43 -14.28
N ILE A 51 3.78 10.43 -14.81
CA ILE A 51 5.11 10.04 -14.34
C ILE A 51 6.23 10.75 -15.11
N ASP A 52 5.90 11.60 -16.08
CA ASP A 52 6.86 12.32 -16.93
C ASP A 52 7.90 11.37 -17.56
N GLU A 53 9.18 11.52 -17.18
CA GLU A 53 10.28 10.63 -17.60
C GLU A 53 10.69 9.64 -16.50
N ASP A 54 10.08 9.71 -15.31
CA ASP A 54 10.38 8.83 -14.18
C ASP A 54 9.98 7.39 -14.49
N ARG A 55 10.86 6.45 -14.14
CA ARG A 55 10.65 5.02 -14.41
C ARG A 55 10.70 4.14 -13.17
N TYR A 56 11.08 4.67 -12.02
CA TYR A 56 11.52 3.83 -10.90
C TYR A 56 10.86 4.23 -9.59
N ILE A 57 10.46 3.21 -8.83
CA ILE A 57 10.03 3.31 -7.44
C ILE A 57 11.14 2.72 -6.58
N ALA A 58 11.64 3.48 -5.61
CA ALA A 58 12.57 2.96 -4.61
C ALA A 58 11.82 1.99 -3.70
N HIS A 59 12.13 0.70 -3.80
CA HIS A 59 11.42 -0.36 -3.07
C HIS A 59 11.81 -0.41 -1.59
N GLY A 60 10.85 -0.65 -0.70
CA GLY A 60 11.05 -0.86 0.73
C GLY A 60 11.56 0.36 1.49
N GLY A 61 11.18 1.56 1.05
CA GLY A 61 11.73 2.84 1.50
C GLY A 61 13.10 3.16 0.92
N GLY A 62 13.54 2.42 -0.10
CA GLY A 62 14.88 2.49 -0.69
C GLY A 62 15.90 1.55 -0.05
N ALA A 63 17.03 1.40 -0.74
CA ALA A 63 18.18 0.64 -0.26
C ALA A 63 19.20 1.57 0.42
N ILE A 64 19.86 1.09 1.47
CA ILE A 64 20.95 1.81 2.17
C ILE A 64 22.07 0.84 2.52
N ASP A 65 23.31 1.17 2.15
CA ASP A 65 24.49 0.28 2.29
C ASP A 65 24.28 -1.15 1.73
N GLY A 66 23.54 -1.27 0.63
CA GLY A 66 23.18 -2.56 0.02
C GLY A 66 22.14 -3.38 0.81
N ILE A 67 21.54 -2.80 1.85
CA ILE A 67 20.46 -3.40 2.64
C ILE A 67 19.13 -2.86 2.13
N ARG A 68 18.18 -3.76 1.92
CA ARG A 68 16.86 -3.49 1.35
C ARG A 68 15.78 -3.61 2.41
N TYR A 69 14.59 -3.07 2.14
CA TYR A 69 13.39 -3.19 3.00
C TYR A 69 13.60 -2.68 4.41
N THR A 70 14.49 -1.71 4.60
CA THR A 70 14.69 -1.12 5.93
C THR A 70 13.52 -0.23 6.30
N ASN A 71 12.83 0.39 5.32
CA ASN A 71 11.81 1.41 5.55
C ASN A 71 12.27 2.48 6.56
N SER A 72 13.57 2.78 6.56
CA SER A 72 14.22 3.66 7.52
C SER A 72 14.31 5.08 7.00
N SER A 73 14.46 6.04 7.92
CA SER A 73 14.66 7.44 7.55
C SER A 73 15.87 7.64 6.62
N GLU A 74 16.97 6.94 6.90
CA GLU A 74 18.20 7.08 6.13
C GLU A 74 18.07 6.51 4.72
N ALA A 75 17.42 5.35 4.56
CA ALA A 75 17.14 4.80 3.23
C ALA A 75 16.18 5.69 2.44
N PHE A 76 15.17 6.25 3.09
CA PHE A 76 14.19 7.11 2.45
C PHE A 76 14.84 8.41 1.94
N ILE A 77 15.68 9.05 2.76
CA ILE A 77 16.43 10.24 2.34
C ILE A 77 17.46 9.89 1.27
N GLN A 78 18.15 8.74 1.36
CA GLN A 78 19.08 8.31 0.31
C GLN A 78 18.36 8.11 -1.04
N ALA A 79 17.15 7.54 -1.04
CA ALA A 79 16.37 7.43 -2.26
C ALA A 79 16.04 8.81 -2.86
N ILE A 80 15.72 9.81 -2.05
CA ILE A 80 15.54 11.19 -2.53
C ILE A 80 16.84 11.76 -3.09
N ASP A 81 17.97 11.55 -2.41
CA ASP A 81 19.29 12.01 -2.87
C ASP A 81 19.72 11.30 -4.17
N ASP A 82 19.25 10.08 -4.40
CA ASP A 82 19.39 9.29 -5.63
C ASP A 82 18.28 9.59 -6.67
N ASP A 83 17.63 10.74 -6.52
CA ASP A 83 16.67 11.34 -7.47
C ASP A 83 15.43 10.46 -7.70
N TYR A 84 15.02 9.66 -6.72
CA TYR A 84 13.73 8.96 -6.78
C TYR A 84 12.58 9.93 -6.49
N ARG A 85 11.72 10.13 -7.49
CA ARG A 85 10.44 10.78 -7.30
C ARG A 85 9.43 9.89 -6.57
N PHE A 86 9.45 8.59 -6.83
CA PHE A 86 8.52 7.62 -6.23
C PHE A 86 9.26 6.69 -5.28
N ILE A 87 8.74 6.53 -4.06
CA ILE A 87 9.34 5.70 -3.01
C ILE A 87 8.23 4.87 -2.37
N GLU A 88 8.38 3.55 -2.37
CA GLU A 88 7.43 2.65 -1.70
C GLU A 88 7.70 2.64 -0.19
N PHE A 89 6.63 2.54 0.60
CA PHE A 89 6.68 2.54 2.06
C PHE A 89 5.70 1.53 2.63
N ASP A 90 6.23 0.41 3.12
CA ASP A 90 5.44 -0.65 3.76
C ASP A 90 4.88 -0.18 5.11
N LEU A 91 3.55 -0.20 5.27
CA LEU A 91 2.94 0.19 6.53
C LEU A 91 2.63 -0.99 7.47
N ARG A 92 2.94 -0.76 8.76
CA ARG A 92 2.44 -1.57 9.88
C ARG A 92 1.90 -0.69 10.99
N LEU A 93 0.89 -1.20 11.70
CA LEU A 93 0.32 -0.53 12.88
C LEU A 93 1.11 -0.89 14.13
N SER A 94 1.48 0.14 14.88
CA SER A 94 2.00 0.04 16.24
C SER A 94 0.89 -0.41 17.21
N LEU A 95 1.30 -0.84 18.41
CA LEU A 95 0.38 -1.29 19.46
C LEU A 95 -0.57 -0.17 19.94
N ASP A 96 -0.12 1.07 19.86
CA ASP A 96 -0.86 2.31 20.17
C ASP A 96 -1.51 2.97 18.94
N GLY A 97 -1.56 2.25 17.81
CA GLY A 97 -2.38 2.61 16.66
C GLY A 97 -1.80 3.73 15.80
N HIS A 98 -0.49 3.69 15.55
CA HIS A 98 0.23 4.60 14.64
C HIS A 98 0.92 3.81 13.52
N TYR A 99 0.98 4.36 12.31
CA TYR A 99 1.65 3.71 11.20
C TYR A 99 3.16 3.97 11.21
N PHE A 100 3.92 2.92 10.97
CA PHE A 100 5.37 2.99 10.80
C PHE A 100 5.83 2.06 9.67
N GLY A 101 7.03 2.35 9.18
CA GLY A 101 7.69 1.63 8.10
C GLY A 101 8.19 0.25 8.55
N ALA A 102 7.61 -0.81 7.99
CA ALA A 102 8.08 -2.18 8.16
C ALA A 102 7.40 -3.15 7.18
N HIS A 103 8.18 -4.02 6.53
CA HIS A 103 7.60 -5.05 5.67
C HIS A 103 6.81 -6.11 6.48
N TYR A 104 7.40 -6.65 7.55
CA TYR A 104 6.70 -7.49 8.54
C TYR A 104 7.09 -7.10 9.97
N ILE A 105 6.18 -7.35 10.93
CA ILE A 105 6.39 -7.03 12.36
C ILE A 105 7.51 -7.88 12.97
N ASP A 106 7.57 -9.17 12.64
CA ASP A 106 8.59 -10.08 13.14
C ASP A 106 9.98 -9.73 12.59
N ASP A 107 10.08 -9.39 11.30
CA ASP A 107 11.32 -8.87 10.71
C ASP A 107 11.77 -7.58 11.40
N PHE A 108 10.86 -6.62 11.60
CA PHE A 108 11.18 -5.39 12.33
C PHE A 108 11.68 -5.68 13.76
N ASN A 109 10.98 -6.54 14.49
CA ASN A 109 11.35 -6.94 15.83
C ASN A 109 12.72 -7.64 15.85
N HIS A 110 12.99 -8.54 14.91
CA HIS A 110 14.28 -9.21 14.78
C HIS A 110 15.40 -8.20 14.50
N ASN A 111 15.20 -7.35 13.49
CA ASN A 111 16.21 -6.39 13.03
C ASN A 111 16.46 -5.27 14.05
N THR A 112 15.54 -5.02 14.98
CA THR A 112 15.73 -4.07 16.09
C THR A 112 16.21 -4.73 17.38
N GLY A 113 16.59 -6.02 17.37
CA GLY A 113 17.14 -6.72 18.55
C GLY A 113 16.09 -7.24 19.53
N HIS A 114 14.83 -7.35 19.11
CA HIS A 114 13.68 -7.80 19.92
C HIS A 114 13.00 -9.07 19.35
N PRO A 115 13.72 -10.12 18.91
CA PRO A 115 13.12 -11.27 18.23
C PRO A 115 12.10 -12.04 19.08
N TYR A 116 12.22 -11.96 20.41
CA TYR A 116 11.31 -12.60 21.37
C TYR A 116 9.90 -11.98 21.37
N GLN A 117 9.71 -10.80 20.79
CA GLN A 117 8.40 -10.17 20.64
C GLN A 117 7.61 -10.73 19.46
N TRP A 118 8.27 -11.44 18.53
CA TRP A 118 7.65 -12.10 17.36
C TRP A 118 6.65 -11.19 16.64
N LEU A 119 5.36 -11.53 16.63
CA LEU A 119 4.30 -10.77 15.97
C LEU A 119 3.70 -9.63 16.81
N ILE A 120 4.21 -9.34 18.02
CA ILE A 120 3.73 -8.24 18.85
C ILE A 120 4.31 -6.92 18.31
N PRO A 121 3.49 -5.99 17.78
CA PRO A 121 3.99 -4.70 17.31
C PRO A 121 4.59 -3.85 18.45
N PRO A 122 5.57 -2.98 18.16
CA PRO A 122 6.06 -2.01 19.13
C PRO A 122 5.03 -0.90 19.38
N THR A 123 5.17 -0.14 20.47
CA THR A 123 4.53 1.19 20.63
C THR A 123 5.35 2.28 19.93
N VAL A 124 4.80 3.47 19.73
CA VAL A 124 5.57 4.61 19.17
C VAL A 124 6.83 4.90 19.98
N SER A 125 6.76 4.91 21.32
CA SER A 125 7.94 5.13 22.16
C SER A 125 9.04 4.10 21.86
N GLN A 126 8.66 2.83 21.76
CA GLN A 126 9.60 1.76 21.44
C GLN A 126 10.17 1.89 20.02
N ILE A 127 9.35 2.30 19.04
CA ILE A 127 9.82 2.56 17.67
C ILE A 127 10.91 3.63 17.68
N ARG A 128 10.68 4.75 18.38
CA ARG A 128 11.64 5.88 18.46
C ARG A 128 12.95 5.51 19.16
N GLU A 129 12.89 4.64 20.16
CA GLU A 129 14.05 4.16 20.94
C GLU A 129 14.89 3.11 20.19
N ARG A 130 14.28 2.36 19.27
CA ARG A 130 14.93 1.27 18.52
C ARG A 130 15.80 1.77 17.37
N ARG A 131 16.74 0.93 16.95
CA ARG A 131 17.49 1.10 15.71
C ARG A 131 17.48 -0.17 14.89
N ILE A 132 17.13 -0.06 13.62
CA ILE A 132 17.15 -1.17 12.67
C ILE A 132 18.62 -1.50 12.41
N LEU A 133 18.98 -2.77 12.64
CA LEU A 133 20.34 -3.30 12.55
C LEU A 133 21.34 -2.53 13.41
N ASN A 134 20.90 -1.97 14.55
CA ASN A 134 21.67 -1.08 15.44
C ASN A 134 22.20 0.19 14.76
N ARG A 135 21.63 0.60 13.61
CA ARG A 135 22.15 1.69 12.79
C ARG A 135 21.08 2.68 12.37
N TYR A 136 20.03 2.20 11.72
CA TYR A 136 19.05 3.05 11.03
C TYR A 136 17.86 3.39 11.90
N THR A 137 17.25 4.53 11.64
CA THR A 137 16.14 5.10 12.39
C THR A 137 14.82 4.62 11.78
N PRO A 138 13.97 3.90 12.54
CA PRO A 138 12.61 3.59 12.12
C PRO A 138 11.82 4.86 11.79
N LEU A 139 11.02 4.80 10.73
CA LEU A 139 10.25 5.93 10.23
C LEU A 139 8.76 5.74 10.55
N LEU A 140 8.11 6.74 11.12
CA LEU A 140 6.65 6.77 11.27
C LEU A 140 6.01 7.51 10.10
N LEU A 141 4.76 7.19 9.79
CA LEU A 141 4.01 7.90 8.74
C LEU A 141 3.87 9.39 9.06
N THR A 142 3.83 9.76 10.34
CA THR A 142 3.84 11.17 10.76
C THR A 142 5.14 11.89 10.43
N ASP A 143 6.28 11.19 10.33
CA ASP A 143 7.55 11.78 9.90
C ASP A 143 7.56 12.04 8.38
N ILE A 144 6.87 11.18 7.62
CA ILE A 144 6.74 11.32 6.16
C ILE A 144 6.05 12.63 5.79
N ASP A 145 5.05 13.09 6.56
CA ASP A 145 4.40 14.38 6.32
C ASP A 145 5.41 15.55 6.30
N GLU A 146 6.35 15.57 7.25
CA GLU A 146 7.40 16.58 7.31
C GLU A 146 8.44 16.43 6.18
N ILE A 147 8.70 15.20 5.74
CA ILE A 147 9.59 14.92 4.61
C ILE A 147 8.93 15.44 3.32
N LEU A 148 7.67 15.10 3.06
CA LEU A 148 6.95 15.53 1.86
C LEU A 148 6.74 17.04 1.79
N ASP A 149 6.71 17.73 2.93
CA ASP A 149 6.73 19.19 2.95
C ASP A 149 8.04 19.78 2.39
N LYS A 150 9.17 19.15 2.73
CA LYS A 150 10.50 19.57 2.28
C LYS A 150 10.79 19.14 0.85
N TYR A 151 10.19 18.03 0.41
CA TYR A 151 10.40 17.44 -0.91
C TYR A 151 9.06 17.31 -1.67
N PRO A 152 8.48 18.43 -2.14
CA PRO A 152 7.13 18.44 -2.71
C PRO A 152 6.99 17.70 -4.05
N HIS A 153 8.11 17.33 -4.68
CA HIS A 153 8.12 16.53 -5.89
C HIS A 153 7.98 15.02 -5.60
N VAL A 154 8.31 14.59 -4.38
CA VAL A 154 8.27 13.18 -3.98
C VAL A 154 6.82 12.73 -3.80
N MET A 155 6.55 11.53 -4.29
CA MET A 155 5.33 10.77 -4.05
C MET A 155 5.66 9.47 -3.33
N ILE A 156 4.82 9.09 -2.39
CA ILE A 156 4.94 7.82 -1.68
C ILE A 156 3.97 6.81 -2.25
N ASP A 157 4.44 5.58 -2.42
CA ASP A 157 3.63 4.44 -2.77
C ASP A 157 3.39 3.59 -1.51
N ILE A 158 2.15 3.49 -1.08
CA ILE A 158 1.79 2.92 0.23
C ILE A 158 1.30 1.50 0.03
N ASP A 159 2.08 0.55 0.54
CA ASP A 159 1.69 -0.85 0.67
C ASP A 159 1.24 -1.17 2.11
N LYS A 160 0.33 -2.14 2.25
CA LYS A 160 -0.19 -2.70 3.51
C LYS A 160 -0.90 -1.73 4.46
N GLY A 161 -1.32 -0.55 3.96
CA GLY A 161 -2.15 0.43 4.68
C GLY A 161 -3.65 0.28 4.41
N GLU A 162 -4.44 -0.11 5.41
CA GLU A 162 -5.88 -0.43 5.21
C GLU A 162 -6.85 0.49 5.99
N ASP A 163 -6.35 1.35 6.87
CA ASP A 163 -7.13 2.39 7.54
C ASP A 163 -6.86 3.75 6.90
N TYR A 164 -7.59 4.00 5.81
CA TYR A 164 -7.47 5.20 4.98
C TYR A 164 -7.68 6.50 5.75
N SER A 165 -8.63 6.53 6.69
CA SER A 165 -8.87 7.71 7.54
C SER A 165 -7.69 7.97 8.46
N LYS A 166 -7.09 6.90 9.01
CA LYS A 166 -5.92 6.99 9.87
C LYS A 166 -4.67 7.41 9.09
N ILE A 167 -4.47 6.91 7.87
CA ILE A 167 -3.39 7.36 6.97
C ILE A 167 -3.51 8.87 6.75
N LEU A 168 -4.69 9.37 6.39
CA LEU A 168 -4.93 10.82 6.19
C LEU A 168 -4.78 11.64 7.47
N GLN A 169 -5.08 11.05 8.64
CA GLN A 169 -4.87 11.71 9.93
C GLN A 169 -3.37 11.90 10.22
N GLU A 170 -2.52 10.93 9.86
CA GLU A 170 -1.09 10.96 10.16
C GLU A 170 -0.27 11.66 9.08
N CYS A 171 -0.69 11.59 7.83
CA CYS A 171 -0.07 12.30 6.72
C CYS A 171 -1.19 12.84 5.78
N PRO A 172 -1.62 14.11 5.97
CA PRO A 172 -2.77 14.70 5.26
C PRO A 172 -2.41 15.17 3.84
N ARG A 173 -1.75 14.32 3.03
CA ARG A 173 -1.25 14.63 1.68
C ARG A 173 -1.71 13.63 0.62
N PRO A 174 -3.02 13.44 0.42
CA PRO A 174 -3.54 12.42 -0.50
C PRO A 174 -3.01 12.54 -1.94
N GLU A 175 -2.74 13.76 -2.41
CA GLU A 175 -2.22 14.03 -3.76
C GLU A 175 -0.75 13.59 -3.95
N GLN A 176 -0.02 13.31 -2.86
CA GLN A 176 1.36 12.80 -2.91
C GLN A 176 1.42 11.30 -2.58
N MET A 177 0.29 10.59 -2.60
CA MET A 177 0.22 9.17 -2.26
C MET A 177 -0.40 8.34 -3.38
N ILE A 178 0.23 7.21 -3.69
CA ILE A 178 -0.39 6.08 -4.38
C ILE A 178 -0.75 5.06 -3.30
N ILE A 179 -2.01 4.61 -3.27
CA ILE A 179 -2.47 3.60 -2.30
C ILE A 179 -2.65 2.27 -2.99
N GLU A 180 -1.88 1.26 -2.62
CA GLU A 180 -2.05 -0.09 -3.14
C GLU A 180 -3.22 -0.82 -2.49
N THR A 181 -4.02 -1.49 -3.30
CA THR A 181 -5.21 -2.21 -2.85
C THR A 181 -5.35 -3.56 -3.54
N THR A 182 -5.61 -4.60 -2.76
CA THR A 182 -5.69 -5.99 -3.23
C THR A 182 -7.11 -6.45 -3.54
N THR A 183 -8.11 -5.60 -3.32
CA THR A 183 -9.51 -5.93 -3.64
C THR A 183 -10.25 -4.73 -4.21
N PRO A 184 -11.27 -4.94 -5.06
CA PRO A 184 -12.07 -3.84 -5.61
C PRO A 184 -12.76 -3.01 -4.53
N TYR A 185 -13.15 -3.64 -3.41
CA TYR A 185 -13.79 -2.93 -2.29
C TYR A 185 -12.82 -2.04 -1.51
N ARG A 186 -11.55 -2.45 -1.42
CA ARG A 186 -10.47 -1.61 -0.87
C ARG A 186 -10.17 -0.44 -1.80
N TYR A 187 -10.13 -0.68 -3.12
CA TYR A 187 -10.03 0.39 -4.11
C TYR A 187 -11.15 1.43 -3.92
N ILE A 188 -12.41 0.99 -3.90
CA ILE A 188 -13.58 1.87 -3.67
C ILE A 188 -13.45 2.62 -2.34
N ALA A 189 -13.06 1.94 -1.26
CA ALA A 189 -12.92 2.56 0.05
C ALA A 189 -11.79 3.61 0.10
N ALA A 190 -10.63 3.38 -0.52
CA ALA A 190 -9.55 4.35 -0.62
C ALA A 190 -9.96 5.58 -1.44
N ARG A 191 -10.60 5.35 -2.60
CA ARG A 191 -11.16 6.41 -3.45
C ARG A 191 -12.19 7.25 -2.70
N ALA A 192 -13.09 6.60 -1.96
CA ALA A 192 -14.12 7.27 -1.17
C ALA A 192 -13.54 8.05 0.02
N ALA A 193 -12.43 7.59 0.61
CA ALA A 193 -11.72 8.30 1.67
C ALA A 193 -11.03 9.58 1.16
N GLY A 194 -10.81 9.70 -0.15
CA GLY A 194 -10.27 10.91 -0.79
C GLY A 194 -8.92 10.73 -1.47
N PHE A 195 -8.41 9.51 -1.60
CA PHE A 195 -7.13 9.27 -2.30
C PHE A 195 -7.30 9.35 -3.83
N PRO A 196 -6.63 10.30 -4.50
CA PRO A 196 -6.69 10.50 -5.95
C PRO A 196 -6.01 9.38 -6.74
N TYR A 197 -4.92 8.81 -6.21
CA TYR A 197 -4.15 7.77 -6.87
C TYR A 197 -4.25 6.49 -6.03
N VAL A 198 -4.95 5.50 -6.57
CA VAL A 198 -5.15 4.20 -5.94
C VAL A 198 -4.77 3.16 -6.97
N ALA A 199 -3.82 2.30 -6.60
CA ALA A 199 -3.39 1.19 -7.42
C ALA A 199 -4.17 -0.07 -7.05
N PHE A 200 -4.57 -0.83 -8.07
CA PHE A 200 -5.22 -2.12 -7.88
C PHE A 200 -4.24 -3.24 -8.21
N ASP A 201 -3.91 -4.04 -7.21
CA ASP A 201 -3.12 -5.27 -7.35
C ASP A 201 -4.03 -6.38 -7.89
N GLY A 202 -4.07 -6.47 -9.21
CA GLY A 202 -4.90 -7.43 -9.94
C GLY A 202 -5.13 -7.08 -11.40
N TYR A 203 -5.44 -8.10 -12.18
CA TYR A 203 -5.67 -7.99 -13.63
C TYR A 203 -7.04 -8.55 -14.06
N ASP A 204 -8.11 -8.04 -13.43
CA ASP A 204 -9.49 -8.33 -13.81
C ASP A 204 -10.04 -7.21 -14.71
N LYS A 205 -10.16 -7.49 -16.01
CA LYS A 205 -10.53 -6.50 -17.04
C LYS A 205 -11.93 -5.92 -16.81
N GLU A 206 -12.87 -6.71 -16.31
CA GLU A 206 -14.23 -6.26 -16.06
C GLU A 206 -14.25 -5.24 -14.92
N ILE A 207 -13.54 -5.54 -13.83
CA ILE A 207 -13.38 -4.63 -12.69
C ILE A 207 -12.62 -3.35 -13.08
N ILE A 208 -11.55 -3.48 -13.86
CA ILE A 208 -10.73 -2.33 -14.32
C ILE A 208 -11.60 -1.36 -15.11
N GLU A 209 -12.42 -1.88 -16.03
CA GLU A 209 -13.33 -1.07 -16.86
C GLU A 209 -14.49 -0.51 -16.04
N GLU A 210 -15.11 -1.31 -15.17
CA GLU A 210 -16.24 -0.90 -14.32
C GLU A 210 -15.86 0.27 -13.39
N LEU A 211 -14.72 0.15 -12.70
CA LEU A 211 -14.28 1.13 -11.72
C LEU A 211 -13.40 2.24 -12.32
N GLY A 212 -13.09 2.15 -13.62
CA GLY A 212 -12.26 3.12 -14.33
C GLY A 212 -10.85 3.23 -13.72
N ILE A 213 -10.25 2.11 -13.36
CA ILE A 213 -8.97 2.03 -12.63
C ILE A 213 -7.83 2.58 -13.50
N LYS A 214 -7.00 3.46 -12.93
CA LYS A 214 -5.89 4.13 -13.66
C LYS A 214 -4.49 3.68 -13.29
N ILE A 215 -4.33 2.91 -12.22
CA ILE A 215 -3.04 2.39 -11.78
C ILE A 215 -3.23 0.91 -11.42
N LEU A 216 -2.40 0.03 -11.99
CA LEU A 216 -2.39 -1.41 -11.70
C LEU A 216 -1.05 -1.81 -11.11
N VAL A 217 -1.05 -2.67 -10.09
CA VAL A 217 0.16 -3.36 -9.61
C VAL A 217 0.18 -4.73 -10.26
N LEU A 218 1.30 -5.08 -10.90
CA LEU A 218 1.51 -6.35 -11.59
C LEU A 218 2.93 -6.87 -11.31
N ASP A 219 3.15 -8.17 -11.48
CA ASP A 219 4.49 -8.77 -11.44
C ASP A 219 5.17 -8.81 -12.81
N ASP A 220 6.44 -9.19 -12.84
CA ASP A 220 7.26 -9.33 -14.05
C ASP A 220 6.88 -10.53 -14.93
N GLY A 221 5.87 -11.31 -14.53
CA GLY A 221 5.32 -12.44 -15.28
C GLY A 221 4.29 -12.05 -16.36
N ILE A 222 3.93 -10.76 -16.45
CA ILE A 222 3.00 -10.28 -17.49
C ILE A 222 3.61 -10.39 -18.90
N ASP A 223 2.75 -10.49 -19.91
CA ASP A 223 3.16 -10.29 -21.30
C ASP A 223 3.13 -8.79 -21.63
N PRO A 224 4.28 -8.13 -21.83
CA PRO A 224 4.32 -6.71 -22.17
C PRO A 224 3.67 -6.43 -23.54
N ASN A 225 3.44 -7.44 -24.37
CA ASN A 225 2.76 -7.33 -25.65
C ASN A 225 1.25 -7.63 -25.57
N ASP A 226 0.68 -7.87 -24.38
CA ASP A 226 -0.77 -8.04 -24.21
C ASP A 226 -1.50 -6.82 -24.85
N PRO A 227 -2.35 -7.04 -25.87
CA PRO A 227 -3.04 -5.95 -26.56
C PRO A 227 -3.89 -5.07 -25.64
N TYR A 228 -4.45 -5.65 -24.57
CA TYR A 228 -5.21 -4.92 -23.57
C TYR A 228 -4.31 -4.01 -22.73
N LEU A 229 -3.17 -4.51 -22.22
CA LEU A 229 -2.23 -3.68 -21.45
C LEU A 229 -1.63 -2.55 -22.30
N GLN A 230 -1.31 -2.86 -23.56
CA GLN A 230 -0.83 -1.86 -24.53
C GLN A 230 -1.87 -0.76 -24.78
N LYS A 231 -3.15 -1.13 -24.93
CA LYS A 231 -4.25 -0.18 -25.05
C LYS A 231 -4.43 0.62 -23.75
N TYR A 232 -4.44 -0.06 -22.61
CA TYR A 232 -4.57 0.52 -21.27
C TYR A 232 -3.53 1.62 -21.03
N CYS A 233 -2.26 1.32 -21.30
CA CYS A 233 -1.15 2.28 -21.18
C CYS A 233 -1.34 3.48 -22.11
N LYS A 234 -1.75 3.25 -23.37
CA LYS A 234 -1.99 4.33 -24.35
C LYS A 234 -3.14 5.26 -23.94
N GLU A 235 -4.11 4.76 -23.17
CA GLU A 235 -5.22 5.53 -22.62
C GLU A 235 -4.88 6.21 -21.28
N GLY A 236 -3.60 6.23 -20.91
CA GLY A 236 -3.07 6.87 -19.71
C GLY A 236 -3.12 6.01 -18.46
N GLY A 237 -3.40 4.71 -18.58
CA GLY A 237 -3.22 3.75 -17.50
C GLY A 237 -1.73 3.60 -17.15
N LEU A 238 -1.44 3.46 -15.86
CA LEU A 238 -0.10 3.29 -15.32
C LEU A 238 0.06 1.88 -14.74
N LEU A 239 1.18 1.23 -15.01
CA LEU A 239 1.55 -0.03 -14.40
C LEU A 239 2.64 0.19 -13.35
N LEU A 240 2.48 -0.36 -12.16
CA LEU A 240 3.53 -0.49 -11.15
C LEU A 240 3.99 -1.95 -11.20
N ILE A 241 5.22 -2.18 -11.65
CA ILE A 241 5.71 -3.52 -11.98
C ILE A 241 6.76 -3.97 -10.98
N THR A 242 6.42 -5.01 -10.23
CA THR A 242 7.30 -5.66 -9.25
C THR A 242 8.14 -6.75 -9.91
N GLY A 243 9.15 -7.28 -9.20
CA GLY A 243 9.94 -8.45 -9.64
C GLY A 243 11.34 -8.13 -10.16
N PHE A 244 11.60 -6.90 -10.61
CA PHE A 244 12.93 -6.50 -11.08
C PHE A 244 13.80 -5.97 -9.93
N LYS A 245 14.93 -6.63 -9.68
CA LYS A 245 15.82 -6.20 -8.61
C LYS A 245 16.58 -4.91 -8.95
N ASN A 246 17.12 -4.83 -10.15
CA ASN A 246 17.92 -3.69 -10.60
C ASN A 246 17.32 -3.14 -11.90
N ALA A 247 17.40 -1.82 -12.09
CA ALA A 247 16.86 -1.18 -13.29
C ALA A 247 17.48 -1.72 -14.60
N LYS A 248 18.76 -2.09 -14.57
CA LYS A 248 19.46 -2.70 -15.73
C LYS A 248 18.90 -4.06 -16.16
N ASP A 249 18.17 -4.73 -15.27
CA ASP A 249 17.61 -6.06 -15.53
C ASP A 249 16.24 -5.97 -16.22
N ILE A 250 15.68 -4.76 -16.35
CA ILE A 250 14.37 -4.53 -16.96
C ILE A 250 14.48 -4.72 -18.50
N PRO A 251 13.71 -5.65 -19.08
CA PRO A 251 13.70 -5.89 -20.52
C PRO A 251 13.20 -4.67 -21.34
N THR A 252 13.70 -4.53 -22.56
CA THR A 252 13.42 -3.36 -23.42
C THR A 252 11.96 -3.23 -23.86
N ASP A 253 11.22 -4.34 -23.92
CA ASP A 253 9.79 -4.37 -24.23
C ASP A 253 8.94 -3.87 -23.05
N PHE A 254 9.31 -4.19 -21.80
CA PHE A 254 8.73 -3.56 -20.61
C PHE A 254 8.96 -2.05 -20.60
N LEU A 255 10.13 -1.59 -21.06
CA LEU A 255 10.43 -0.14 -21.13
C LEU A 255 9.53 0.63 -22.12
N GLN A 256 8.80 -0.06 -23.01
CA GLN A 256 7.81 0.58 -23.90
C GLN A 256 6.46 0.84 -23.22
N LEU A 257 6.20 0.21 -22.06
CA LEU A 257 4.97 0.41 -21.30
C LEU A 257 5.02 1.72 -20.51
N ASN A 258 3.85 2.31 -20.29
CA ASN A 258 3.69 3.40 -19.32
C ASN A 258 3.73 2.80 -17.91
N ALA A 259 4.94 2.66 -17.37
CA ALA A 259 5.19 1.89 -16.17
C ALA A 259 6.27 2.49 -15.28
N LEU A 260 6.05 2.36 -13.97
CA LEU A 260 7.05 2.48 -12.92
C LEU A 260 7.46 1.09 -12.46
N PHE A 261 8.76 0.90 -12.19
CA PHE A 261 9.31 -0.37 -11.76
C PHE A 261 9.83 -0.25 -10.34
N TYR A 262 9.41 -1.16 -9.46
CA TYR A 262 10.02 -1.27 -8.13
C TYR A 262 11.42 -1.81 -8.33
N VAL A 263 12.43 -1.07 -7.88
CA VAL A 263 13.83 -1.45 -7.97
C VAL A 263 14.54 -1.18 -6.66
N ASP A 264 15.55 -2.00 -6.37
CA ASP A 264 16.43 -1.81 -5.22
C ASP A 264 17.61 -0.88 -5.58
N GLU A 265 17.98 -0.83 -6.87
CA GLU A 265 19.10 -0.05 -7.41
C GLU A 265 18.75 0.44 -8.83
N LYS A 266 18.99 1.74 -9.07
CA LYS A 266 18.84 2.42 -10.37
C LYS A 266 20.05 2.20 -11.28
#